data_AF-M0EAB4-F1
#
_entry.id   AF-M0EAB4-F1
#
_cell.length_a   1.000
_cell.length_b   1.000
_cell.length_c   1.000
_cell.angle_alpha   90.00
_cell.angle_beta   90.00
_cell.angle_gamma   90.00
#
_symmetry.space_group_name_H-M   'P 1'
#
loop_
_entity.id
_entity.type
_entity.pdbx_description
1 polymer ?
#
loop_
_entity_poly.entity_id
_entity_poly.type
_entity_poly.pdbx_seq_one_letter_code
_entity_poly.pdbx_strand_id
1 'polypeptide(L)'
;MDALVMCGGRGTRLDDGEKPLAPVAGRSMVDRALDALAASRVETAYAAVSPHTPRTRERIVDRRDGTGGGGTAAAESLGLVVVDTPGEGYVADLQAALAEGPEPPTLTVAVDLPLLDGAAVDAVLDARAAAGTDSLSVRVPVARKRELGASADAATRYGDGAADASAADDDSAADRVPAGVNVVGALDGAGNEAVRATRDARLAVNVNRPGDRRLAERILAGDRDASALPSGGVDWLDAGDAGTGSPGGGPS
;
A
#
# COMPACT_ATOMS: atom_id res chain seq x y z
N MET A 1 4.80 -15.85 1.33
CA MET A 1 3.83 -15.15 0.46
C MET A 1 4.56 -14.10 -0.34
N ASP A 2 4.16 -13.89 -1.59
CA ASP A 2 4.80 -12.92 -2.48
C ASP A 2 4.09 -11.56 -2.44
N ALA A 3 4.86 -10.51 -2.72
CA ALA A 3 4.36 -9.16 -2.88
C ALA A 3 4.69 -8.61 -4.28
N LEU A 4 3.74 -7.91 -4.88
CA LEU A 4 3.91 -7.07 -6.05
C LEU A 4 4.05 -5.60 -5.64
N VAL A 5 5.19 -4.99 -5.96
CA VAL A 5 5.50 -3.59 -5.65
C VAL A 5 5.39 -2.74 -6.90
N MET A 6 4.43 -1.82 -6.93
CA MET A 6 4.14 -0.98 -8.09
C MET A 6 5.11 0.21 -8.16
N CYS A 7 6.10 0.11 -9.05
CA CYS A 7 7.22 1.05 -9.17
C CYS A 7 7.16 1.91 -10.45
N GLY A 8 6.11 1.87 -11.26
CA GLY A 8 6.04 2.60 -12.54
C GLY A 8 5.68 4.10 -12.46
N GLY A 9 5.56 4.67 -11.26
CA GLY A 9 5.00 6.01 -11.05
C GLY A 9 5.91 7.17 -11.49
N ARG A 10 5.37 8.12 -12.26
CA ARG A 10 6.07 9.38 -12.58
C ARG A 10 5.97 10.37 -11.41
N GLY A 11 7.09 10.97 -11.01
CA GLY A 11 7.19 11.91 -9.89
C GLY A 11 6.84 13.35 -10.24
N THR A 12 6.02 13.59 -11.26
CA THR A 12 5.78 14.94 -11.83
C THR A 12 5.27 15.95 -10.81
N ARG A 13 4.49 15.51 -9.82
CA ARG A 13 3.96 16.37 -8.74
C ARG A 13 4.97 16.67 -7.62
N LEU A 14 6.05 15.89 -7.55
CA LEU A 14 7.12 16.02 -6.55
C LEU A 14 8.36 16.74 -7.10
N ASP A 15 8.41 16.98 -8.41
CA ASP A 15 9.55 17.55 -9.16
C ASP A 15 10.88 16.79 -9.00
N ASP A 16 10.80 15.49 -8.67
CA ASP A 16 11.96 14.62 -8.39
C ASP A 16 12.25 13.59 -9.51
N GLY A 17 11.66 13.78 -10.68
CA GLY A 17 11.77 12.81 -11.78
C GLY A 17 10.96 11.54 -11.54
N GLU A 18 11.60 10.47 -11.08
CA GLU A 18 10.94 9.16 -10.86
C GLU A 18 10.37 9.10 -9.45
N LYS A 19 9.05 8.89 -9.31
CA LYS A 19 8.38 8.90 -8.00
C LYS A 19 8.99 7.89 -7.02
N PRO A 20 9.26 6.62 -7.39
CA PRO A 20 9.80 5.64 -6.44
C PRO A 20 11.15 6.05 -5.85
N LEU A 21 11.97 6.83 -6.57
CA LEU A 21 13.27 7.30 -6.10
C LEU A 21 13.21 8.56 -5.26
N ALA A 22 12.07 9.26 -5.24
CA ALA A 22 11.95 10.48 -4.46
C ALA A 22 12.24 10.20 -2.97
N PRO A 23 13.16 10.97 -2.35
CA PRO A 23 13.57 10.71 -0.98
C PRO A 23 12.51 11.20 0.01
N VAL A 24 12.31 10.43 1.07
CA VAL A 24 11.60 10.85 2.28
C VAL A 24 12.56 10.61 3.44
N ALA A 25 12.94 11.66 4.16
CA ALA A 25 13.95 11.60 5.23
C ALA A 25 15.22 10.82 4.80
N GLY A 26 15.77 11.19 3.64
CA GLY A 26 17.04 10.66 3.12
C GLY A 26 17.01 9.25 2.51
N ARG A 27 15.86 8.56 2.51
CA ARG A 27 15.72 7.23 1.91
C ARG A 27 14.64 7.23 0.84
N SER A 28 14.92 6.58 -0.30
CA SER A 28 13.97 6.51 -1.42
C SER A 28 12.69 5.79 -1.01
N MET A 29 11.57 6.17 -1.62
CA MET A 29 10.27 5.55 -1.35
C MET A 29 10.27 4.04 -1.70
N VAL A 30 10.92 3.65 -2.80
CA VAL A 30 11.08 2.24 -3.16
C VAL A 30 11.91 1.47 -2.12
N ASP A 31 13.00 2.04 -1.62
CA ASP A 31 13.80 1.37 -0.59
C ASP A 31 13.02 1.22 0.72
N ARG A 32 12.21 2.22 1.09
CA ARG A 32 11.34 2.14 2.28
C ARG A 32 10.31 1.02 2.15
N ALA A 33 9.64 0.92 1.00
CA ALA A 33 8.69 -0.17 0.75
C ALA A 33 9.37 -1.54 0.82
N LEU A 34 10.55 -1.69 0.18
CA LEU A 34 11.31 -2.94 0.21
C LEU A 34 11.85 -3.29 1.61
N ASP A 35 12.20 -2.29 2.44
CA ASP A 35 12.58 -2.52 3.83
C ASP A 35 11.40 -3.02 4.68
N ALA A 36 10.22 -2.46 4.47
CA ALA A 36 9.01 -2.91 5.16
C ALA A 36 8.68 -4.36 4.80
N LEU A 37 8.80 -4.72 3.52
CA LEU A 37 8.61 -6.10 3.06
C LEU A 37 9.66 -7.05 3.65
N ALA A 38 10.93 -6.65 3.63
CA ALA A 38 12.03 -7.41 4.20
C ALA A 38 11.91 -7.62 5.73
N ALA A 39 11.20 -6.73 6.42
CA ALA A 39 10.91 -6.84 7.85
C ALA A 39 9.58 -7.55 8.18
N SER A 40 8.88 -8.08 7.17
CA SER A 40 7.61 -8.81 7.31
C SER A 40 7.76 -10.28 6.92
N ARG A 41 6.65 -11.03 6.90
CA ARG A 41 6.61 -12.43 6.42
C ARG A 41 6.60 -12.59 4.89
N VAL A 42 6.81 -11.51 4.13
CA VAL A 42 6.92 -11.58 2.67
C VAL A 42 8.26 -12.22 2.28
N GLU A 43 8.21 -13.18 1.36
CA GLU A 43 9.38 -13.95 0.94
C GLU A 43 10.00 -13.39 -0.34
N THR A 44 9.16 -13.03 -1.32
CA THR A 44 9.59 -12.47 -2.60
C THR A 44 8.83 -11.19 -2.92
N ALA A 45 9.56 -10.15 -3.33
CA ALA A 45 9.02 -8.93 -3.91
C ALA A 45 9.24 -8.91 -5.43
N TYR A 46 8.15 -8.87 -6.18
CA TYR A 46 8.11 -8.60 -7.62
C TYR A 46 7.95 -7.10 -7.81
N ALA A 47 9.01 -6.40 -8.21
CA ALA A 47 8.97 -4.97 -8.43
C ALA A 47 8.62 -4.66 -9.89
N ALA A 48 7.39 -4.18 -10.09
CA ALA A 48 6.88 -3.77 -11.39
C ALA A 48 7.40 -2.38 -11.78
N VAL A 49 8.39 -2.33 -12.66
CA VAL A 49 8.96 -1.10 -13.21
C VAL A 49 8.42 -0.85 -14.61
N SER A 50 8.44 0.39 -15.08
CA SER A 50 8.02 0.74 -16.44
C SER A 50 9.13 1.48 -17.20
N PRO A 51 8.99 1.69 -18.53
CA PRO A 51 9.89 2.55 -19.30
C PRO A 51 10.03 3.98 -18.76
N HIS A 52 9.14 4.40 -17.86
CA HIS A 52 9.19 5.72 -17.20
C HIS A 52 10.06 5.74 -15.95
N THR A 53 10.53 4.59 -15.49
CA THR A 53 11.30 4.46 -14.24
C THR A 53 12.61 3.64 -14.41
N PRO A 54 13.48 3.97 -15.38
CA PRO A 54 14.71 3.22 -15.63
C PRO A 54 15.70 3.30 -14.47
N ARG A 55 15.83 4.45 -13.77
CA ARG A 55 16.74 4.56 -12.62
C ARG A 55 16.23 3.77 -11.42
N THR A 56 14.90 3.68 -11.28
CA THR A 56 14.27 2.82 -10.27
C THR A 56 14.64 1.36 -10.53
N ARG A 57 14.61 0.91 -11.79
CA ARG A 57 15.06 -0.43 -12.17
C ARG A 57 16.52 -0.68 -11.77
N GLU A 58 17.42 0.24 -12.14
CA GLU A 58 18.84 0.17 -11.75
C GLU A 58 19.01 0.06 -10.24
N ARG A 59 18.33 0.92 -9.46
CA ARG A 59 18.38 0.89 -8.00
C ARG A 59 17.92 -0.44 -7.40
N ILE A 60 16.87 -1.04 -7.96
CA ILE A 60 16.33 -2.33 -7.49
C ILE A 60 17.32 -3.47 -7.80
N VAL A 61 17.97 -3.44 -8.97
CA VAL A 61 19.03 -4.39 -9.32
C VAL A 61 20.24 -4.23 -8.38
N ASP A 62 20.72 -3.00 -8.15
CA ASP A 62 21.82 -2.73 -7.22
C ASP A 62 21.53 -3.22 -5.80
N ARG A 63 20.26 -3.09 -5.37
CA ARG A 63 19.81 -3.60 -4.07
C ARG A 63 19.82 -5.12 -4.04
N ARG A 64 19.26 -5.78 -5.07
CA ARG A 64 19.23 -7.25 -5.21
C ARG A 64 20.63 -7.84 -5.15
N ASP A 65 21.58 -7.20 -5.82
CA ASP A 65 22.96 -7.70 -5.93
C ASP A 65 23.83 -7.31 -4.72
N GLY A 66 23.28 -6.56 -3.76
CA GLY A 66 24.00 -6.10 -2.56
C GLY A 66 25.06 -5.02 -2.83
N THR A 67 25.12 -4.47 -4.04
CA THR A 67 26.13 -3.50 -4.47
C THR A 67 25.77 -2.05 -4.09
N GLY A 68 24.50 -1.80 -3.77
CA GLY A 68 23.94 -0.46 -3.56
C GLY A 68 24.12 0.19 -2.18
N GLY A 69 24.99 -0.35 -1.31
CA GLY A 69 25.42 0.23 -0.02
C GLY A 69 24.28 0.73 0.88
N GLY A 70 23.76 -0.12 1.77
CA GLY A 70 22.70 0.28 2.72
C GLY A 70 21.67 -0.80 3.07
N GLY A 71 21.93 -2.06 2.73
CA GLY A 71 21.13 -3.21 3.15
C GLY A 71 21.43 -3.59 4.61
N THR A 72 20.38 -3.88 5.37
CA THR A 72 20.49 -4.57 6.66
C THR A 72 20.50 -6.08 6.41
N ALA A 73 20.89 -6.90 7.40
CA ALA A 73 20.77 -8.36 7.29
C ALA A 73 19.33 -8.83 6.95
N ALA A 74 18.32 -8.07 7.37
CA ALA A 74 16.92 -8.31 6.99
C ALA A 74 16.67 -8.06 5.49
N ALA A 75 17.37 -7.11 4.87
CA ALA A 75 17.26 -6.86 3.44
C ALA A 75 17.78 -8.03 2.59
N GLU A 76 18.65 -8.89 3.13
CA GLU A 76 19.21 -10.05 2.42
C GLU A 76 18.26 -11.25 2.38
N SER A 77 17.24 -11.30 3.24
CA SER A 77 16.27 -12.42 3.28
C SER A 77 15.09 -12.28 2.31
N LEU A 78 14.89 -11.09 1.73
CA LEU A 78 13.81 -10.84 0.77
C LEU A 78 14.28 -11.15 -0.66
N GLY A 79 13.66 -12.14 -1.30
CA GLY A 79 13.83 -12.38 -2.74
C GLY A 79 13.34 -11.17 -3.53
N LEU A 80 14.09 -10.73 -4.55
CA LEU A 80 13.75 -9.55 -5.34
C LEU A 80 13.78 -9.87 -6.84
N VAL A 81 12.63 -9.73 -7.47
CA VAL A 81 12.42 -9.97 -8.91
C VAL A 81 12.00 -8.66 -9.56
N VAL A 82 12.67 -8.28 -10.63
CA VAL A 82 12.28 -7.12 -11.44
C VAL A 82 11.31 -7.59 -12.52
N VAL A 83 10.18 -6.92 -12.64
CA VAL A 83 9.17 -7.16 -13.67
C VAL A 83 9.02 -5.91 -14.51
N ASP A 84 9.33 -6.00 -15.80
CA ASP A 84 9.17 -4.88 -16.74
C ASP A 84 7.71 -4.84 -17.24
N THR A 85 7.00 -3.74 -16.99
CA THR A 85 5.60 -3.51 -17.41
C THR A 85 5.49 -2.43 -18.49
N PRO A 86 4.37 -2.34 -19.23
CA PRO A 86 4.23 -1.38 -20.33
C PRO A 86 4.25 0.10 -19.93
N GLY A 87 3.84 0.45 -18.71
CA GLY A 87 3.70 1.84 -18.24
C GLY A 87 2.40 2.52 -18.68
N GLU A 88 1.38 1.75 -19.07
CA GLU A 88 0.12 2.24 -19.63
C GLU A 88 -0.93 2.62 -18.56
N GLY A 89 -0.54 2.55 -17.29
CA GLY A 89 -1.38 2.91 -16.15
C GLY A 89 -1.51 1.76 -15.16
N TYR A 90 -2.00 2.10 -13.95
CA TYR A 90 -1.98 1.19 -12.81
C TYR A 90 -2.59 -0.19 -13.08
N VAL A 91 -3.79 -0.24 -13.68
CA VAL A 91 -4.50 -1.50 -13.92
C VAL A 91 -3.77 -2.37 -14.95
N ALA A 92 -3.31 -1.77 -16.04
CA ALA A 92 -2.59 -2.48 -17.10
C ALA A 92 -1.25 -3.02 -16.58
N ASP A 93 -0.51 -2.20 -15.83
CA ASP A 93 0.76 -2.62 -15.22
C ASP A 93 0.58 -3.69 -14.15
N LEU A 94 -0.49 -3.60 -13.34
CA LEU A 94 -0.84 -4.62 -12.35
C LEU A 94 -1.12 -5.97 -13.03
N GLN A 95 -1.97 -5.97 -14.07
CA GLN A 95 -2.29 -7.20 -14.80
C GLN A 95 -1.07 -7.80 -15.50
N ALA A 96 -0.24 -6.97 -16.14
CA ALA A 96 1.00 -7.41 -16.77
C ALA A 96 1.93 -8.04 -15.73
N ALA A 97 2.11 -7.41 -14.57
CA ALA A 97 3.00 -7.93 -13.55
C ALA A 97 2.49 -9.21 -12.86
N LEU A 98 1.17 -9.33 -12.66
CA LEU A 98 0.55 -10.55 -12.13
C LEU A 98 0.71 -11.75 -13.10
N ALA A 99 0.76 -11.49 -14.41
CA ALA A 99 1.01 -12.55 -15.40
C ALA A 99 2.45 -13.08 -15.39
N GLU A 100 3.40 -12.30 -14.84
CA GLU A 100 4.83 -12.59 -14.90
C GLU A 100 5.38 -13.34 -13.68
N GLY A 101 4.74 -13.34 -12.49
CA GLY A 101 5.36 -14.11 -11.41
C GLY A 101 4.82 -14.21 -9.99
N PRO A 102 4.07 -13.28 -9.38
CA PRO A 102 3.52 -13.58 -8.05
C PRO A 102 2.29 -14.49 -8.18
N GLU A 103 2.32 -15.66 -7.56
CA GLU A 103 1.14 -16.52 -7.48
C GLU A 103 0.08 -15.89 -6.56
N PRO A 104 -1.19 -15.81 -6.97
CA PRO A 104 -2.25 -15.37 -6.09
C PRO A 104 -2.49 -16.37 -4.93
N PRO A 105 -2.84 -15.89 -3.72
CA PRO A 105 -3.01 -14.49 -3.37
C PRO A 105 -1.66 -13.77 -3.22
N THR A 106 -1.57 -12.53 -3.70
CA THR A 106 -0.36 -11.70 -3.59
C THR A 106 -0.66 -10.35 -2.95
N LEU A 107 0.27 -9.85 -2.14
CA LEU A 107 0.21 -8.52 -1.57
C LEU A 107 0.58 -7.50 -2.66
N THR A 108 -0.27 -6.53 -2.94
CA THR A 108 0.07 -5.38 -3.78
C THR A 108 0.47 -4.20 -2.91
N VAL A 109 1.57 -3.53 -3.24
CA VAL A 109 2.11 -2.39 -2.48
C VAL A 109 2.45 -1.23 -3.42
N ALA A 110 1.89 -0.06 -3.15
CA ALA A 110 2.32 1.20 -3.73
C ALA A 110 3.56 1.70 -2.98
N VAL A 111 4.58 2.15 -3.73
CA VAL A 111 5.82 2.67 -3.13
C VAL A 111 5.63 3.96 -2.33
N ASP A 112 4.49 4.64 -2.47
CA ASP A 112 4.28 5.96 -1.90
C ASP A 112 3.82 5.98 -0.43
N LEU A 113 3.99 4.87 0.29
CA LEU A 113 3.71 4.73 1.72
C LEU A 113 5.02 4.73 2.54
N PRO A 114 5.68 5.89 2.75
CA PRO A 114 7.00 5.94 3.37
C PRO A 114 7.03 5.60 4.86
N LEU A 115 5.85 5.50 5.49
CA LEU A 115 5.66 5.13 6.89
C LEU A 115 5.38 3.63 7.07
N LEU A 116 5.20 2.87 5.98
CA LEU A 116 4.94 1.44 6.04
C LEU A 116 6.10 0.71 6.73
N ASP A 117 5.77 -0.22 7.61
CA ASP A 117 6.73 -1.09 8.29
C ASP A 117 6.29 -2.56 8.21
N GLY A 118 7.16 -3.48 8.63
CA GLY A 118 6.90 -4.91 8.55
C GLY A 118 5.69 -5.35 9.37
N ALA A 119 5.47 -4.75 10.54
CA ALA A 119 4.35 -5.08 11.41
C ALA A 119 3.00 -4.68 10.80
N ALA A 120 2.92 -3.54 10.10
CA ALA A 120 1.74 -3.13 9.34
C ALA A 120 1.47 -4.08 8.17
N VAL A 121 2.52 -4.50 7.45
CA VAL A 121 2.38 -5.50 6.38
C VAL A 121 1.84 -6.81 6.94
N ASP A 122 2.43 -7.32 8.03
CA ASP A 122 1.98 -8.56 8.65
C ASP A 122 0.53 -8.47 9.15
N ALA A 123 0.11 -7.32 9.69
CA ALA A 123 -1.26 -7.10 10.11
C ALA A 123 -2.26 -7.15 8.94
N VAL A 124 -1.88 -6.67 7.74
CA VAL A 124 -2.70 -6.79 6.52
C VAL A 124 -2.84 -8.26 6.11
N LEU A 125 -1.74 -9.02 6.16
CA LEU A 125 -1.74 -10.45 5.85
C LEU A 125 -2.62 -11.25 6.83
N ASP A 126 -2.51 -10.95 8.13
CA ASP A 126 -3.34 -11.58 9.16
C ASP A 126 -4.82 -11.22 8.99
N ALA A 127 -5.14 -9.95 8.66
CA ALA A 127 -6.51 -9.52 8.42
C ALA A 127 -7.15 -10.25 7.23
N ARG A 128 -6.38 -10.51 6.17
CA ARG A 128 -6.80 -11.35 5.03
C ARG A 128 -7.05 -12.78 5.50
N ALA A 129 -6.09 -13.39 6.20
CA ALA A 129 -6.21 -14.77 6.66
C ALA A 129 -7.47 -14.94 7.54
N ALA A 130 -7.72 -14.01 8.46
CA ALA A 130 -8.88 -14.00 9.33
C ALA A 130 -10.21 -13.78 8.59
N ALA A 131 -10.22 -13.03 7.49
CA ALA A 131 -11.42 -12.83 6.68
C ALA A 131 -11.82 -14.08 5.87
N GLY A 132 -10.88 -14.99 5.59
CA GLY A 132 -11.14 -16.18 4.79
C GLY A 132 -11.48 -15.90 3.31
N THR A 133 -11.16 -14.70 2.79
CA THR A 133 -11.53 -14.25 1.44
C THR A 133 -10.35 -14.06 0.50
N ASP A 134 -10.33 -14.55 -0.74
CA ASP A 134 -9.16 -14.51 -1.64
C ASP A 134 -8.47 -13.14 -1.79
N SER A 135 -9.26 -12.06 -1.80
CA SER A 135 -8.78 -10.69 -1.85
C SER A 135 -9.09 -9.91 -0.57
N LEU A 136 -8.28 -8.88 -0.30
CA LEU A 136 -8.49 -7.91 0.77
C LEU A 136 -8.20 -6.50 0.26
N SER A 137 -9.19 -5.62 0.27
CA SER A 137 -8.97 -4.19 0.04
C SER A 137 -8.81 -3.43 1.35
N VAL A 138 -7.66 -2.76 1.51
CA VAL A 138 -7.39 -1.92 2.67
C VAL A 138 -7.77 -0.48 2.35
N ARG A 139 -8.61 0.09 3.21
CA ARG A 139 -9.20 1.41 3.01
C ARG A 139 -8.88 2.34 4.18
N VAL A 140 -8.83 3.62 3.90
CA VAL A 140 -8.62 4.67 4.90
C VAL A 140 -9.69 5.75 4.72
N PRO A 141 -10.36 6.21 5.80
CA PRO A 141 -11.29 7.33 5.72
C PRO A 141 -10.62 8.60 5.19
N VAL A 142 -11.27 9.31 4.27
CA VAL A 142 -10.78 10.60 3.76
C VAL A 142 -10.62 11.63 4.88
N ALA A 143 -11.53 11.63 5.85
CA ALA A 143 -11.43 12.46 7.06
C ALA A 143 -10.10 12.24 7.79
N ARG A 144 -9.64 10.98 7.90
CA ARG A 144 -8.36 10.66 8.53
C ARG A 144 -7.17 11.25 7.77
N LYS A 145 -7.18 11.19 6.44
CA LYS A 145 -6.14 11.81 5.62
C LYS A 145 -6.09 13.33 5.85
N ARG A 146 -7.27 13.98 5.92
CA ARG A 146 -7.38 15.43 6.19
C ARG A 146 -6.88 15.81 7.59
N GLU A 147 -7.24 15.05 8.62
CA GLU A 147 -6.77 15.25 10.00
C GLU A 147 -5.25 15.21 10.11
N LEU A 148 -4.61 14.29 9.38
CA LEU A 148 -3.15 14.19 9.34
C LEU A 148 -2.51 15.32 8.52
N GLY A 149 -3.29 16.06 7.72
CA GLY A 149 -2.78 17.02 6.74
C GLY A 149 -2.21 16.35 5.47
N ALA A 150 -2.54 15.08 5.22
CA ALA A 150 -2.17 14.35 4.02
C ALA A 150 -3.13 14.65 2.86
N SER A 151 -2.63 14.58 1.64
CA SER A 151 -3.45 14.72 0.45
C SER A 151 -4.39 13.51 0.27
N ALA A 152 -5.67 13.79 0.07
CA ALA A 152 -6.66 12.82 -0.39
C ALA A 152 -6.79 12.98 -1.91
N ASP A 153 -5.83 12.44 -2.68
CA ASP A 153 -5.93 12.48 -4.14
C ASP A 153 -7.19 11.70 -4.59
N ALA A 154 -8.16 12.41 -5.16
CA ALA A 154 -9.47 11.90 -5.56
C ALA A 154 -9.46 10.98 -6.79
N ALA A 155 -8.29 10.53 -7.25
CA ALA A 155 -8.11 9.84 -8.53
C ALA A 155 -8.55 8.36 -8.52
N THR A 156 -8.94 7.80 -7.37
CA THR A 156 -9.38 6.40 -7.21
C THR A 156 -10.83 6.26 -6.75
N ARG A 157 -11.69 7.25 -7.03
CA ARG A 157 -13.15 7.02 -7.04
C ARG A 157 -13.52 6.20 -8.29
N TYR A 158 -13.25 4.89 -8.24
CA TYR A 158 -13.87 3.93 -9.14
C TYR A 158 -15.32 3.71 -8.67
N GLY A 159 -16.29 4.08 -9.51
CA GLY A 159 -17.71 3.81 -9.31
C GLY A 159 -18.48 4.90 -8.56
N ASP A 160 -19.45 5.50 -9.27
CA ASP A 160 -20.51 6.40 -8.85
C ASP A 160 -20.16 7.79 -8.28
N GLY A 161 -20.48 8.79 -9.11
CA GLY A 161 -21.02 10.07 -8.66
C GLY A 161 -20.03 11.00 -7.97
N ALA A 162 -19.66 12.08 -8.66
CA ALA A 162 -19.12 13.26 -8.01
C ALA A 162 -20.19 13.90 -7.11
N ALA A 163 -20.35 13.41 -5.89
CA ALA A 163 -20.98 14.17 -4.82
C ALA A 163 -19.97 15.19 -4.31
N ASP A 164 -20.44 16.43 -4.24
CA ASP A 164 -19.87 17.55 -3.50
C ASP A 164 -19.48 17.05 -2.10
N ALA A 165 -18.21 17.24 -1.72
CA ALA A 165 -17.71 16.91 -0.40
C ALA A 165 -18.26 17.94 0.60
N SER A 166 -19.55 17.84 0.90
CA SER A 166 -20.12 18.50 2.07
C SER A 166 -19.43 17.98 3.33
N ALA A 167 -19.20 18.87 4.28
CA ALA A 167 -18.49 18.63 5.53
C ALA A 167 -19.29 17.75 6.51
N ALA A 168 -19.59 16.52 6.11
CA ALA A 168 -20.02 15.48 7.03
C ALA A 168 -18.79 14.75 7.56
N ASP A 169 -18.58 14.82 8.87
CA ASP A 169 -17.63 13.99 9.64
C ASP A 169 -18.08 12.52 9.70
N ASP A 170 -18.62 11.98 8.59
CA ASP A 170 -19.13 10.62 8.56
C ASP A 170 -18.02 9.66 8.11
N ASP A 171 -17.72 8.65 8.93
CA ASP A 171 -16.87 7.51 8.57
C ASP A 171 -17.68 6.52 7.71
N SER A 172 -18.35 7.07 6.70
CA SER A 172 -19.18 6.30 5.78
C SER A 172 -18.26 5.46 4.88
N ALA A 173 -18.71 4.26 4.50
CA ALA A 173 -17.94 3.42 3.59
C ALA A 173 -17.67 4.10 2.23
N ALA A 174 -18.53 5.04 1.82
CA ALA A 174 -18.40 5.82 0.58
C ALA A 174 -17.24 6.84 0.63
N ASP A 175 -16.82 7.27 1.82
CA ASP A 175 -15.74 8.25 2.02
C ASP A 175 -14.39 7.59 2.32
N ARG A 176 -14.22 6.32 1.96
CA ARG A 176 -12.99 5.57 2.17
C ARG A 176 -12.21 5.35 0.88
N VAL A 177 -10.93 5.69 0.89
CA VAL A 177 -10.02 5.55 -0.25
C VAL A 177 -9.06 4.37 -0.07
N PRO A 178 -8.55 3.76 -1.15
CA PRO A 178 -7.49 2.76 -1.07
C PRO A 178 -6.26 3.28 -0.30
N ALA A 179 -5.71 2.45 0.59
CA ALA A 179 -4.48 2.74 1.31
C ALA A 179 -3.25 2.70 0.38
N GLY A 180 -3.31 1.90 -0.68
CA GLY A 180 -2.14 1.58 -1.51
C GLY A 180 -1.44 0.29 -1.08
N VAL A 181 -2.01 -0.47 -0.14
CA VAL A 181 -1.64 -1.86 0.14
C VAL A 181 -2.90 -2.72 0.10
N ASN A 182 -2.90 -3.83 -0.63
CA ASN A 182 -4.07 -4.74 -0.72
C ASN A 182 -3.58 -6.17 -0.91
N VAL A 183 -4.46 -7.16 -0.75
CA VAL A 183 -4.21 -8.54 -1.21
C VAL A 183 -5.11 -8.82 -2.40
N VAL A 184 -4.53 -9.33 -3.48
CA VAL A 184 -5.24 -9.68 -4.72
C VAL A 184 -5.23 -11.19 -4.88
N GLY A 185 -6.42 -11.78 -4.98
CA GLY A 185 -6.63 -13.19 -5.30
C GLY A 185 -6.49 -13.47 -6.80
N ALA A 186 -6.94 -14.66 -7.24
CA ALA A 186 -6.86 -15.04 -8.64
C ALA A 186 -7.71 -14.10 -9.53
N LEU A 187 -7.21 -13.81 -10.74
CA LEU A 187 -7.87 -12.91 -11.71
C LEU A 187 -9.03 -13.58 -12.49
N ASP A 188 -9.45 -14.78 -12.09
CA ASP A 188 -10.54 -15.53 -12.73
C ASP A 188 -11.94 -15.01 -12.37
N GLY A 189 -12.01 -14.01 -11.48
CA GLY A 189 -13.26 -13.36 -11.07
C GLY A 189 -14.16 -14.20 -10.18
N ALA A 190 -13.69 -15.36 -9.71
CA ALA A 190 -14.46 -16.26 -8.85
C ALA A 190 -14.18 -16.04 -7.35
N GLY A 191 -13.15 -15.27 -7.01
CA GLY A 191 -12.74 -15.01 -5.63
C GLY A 191 -13.64 -14.01 -4.90
N ASN A 192 -13.80 -14.22 -3.60
CA ASN A 192 -14.44 -13.26 -2.70
C ASN A 192 -13.44 -12.18 -2.24
N GLU A 193 -13.94 -10.97 -1.99
CA GLU A 193 -13.17 -9.82 -1.52
C GLU A 193 -13.71 -9.35 -0.17
N ALA A 194 -12.83 -9.20 0.82
CA ALA A 194 -13.14 -8.48 2.05
C ALA A 194 -12.59 -7.05 1.99
N VAL A 195 -13.27 -6.14 2.68
CA VAL A 195 -12.81 -4.76 2.87
C VAL A 195 -12.46 -4.56 4.34
N ARG A 196 -11.32 -3.92 4.61
CA ARG A 196 -10.91 -3.52 5.95
C ARG A 196 -10.51 -2.05 5.96
N ALA A 197 -11.07 -1.29 6.88
CA ALA A 197 -10.72 0.10 7.10
C ALA A 197 -9.89 0.30 8.36
N THR A 198 -8.98 1.27 8.31
CA THR A 198 -8.13 1.65 9.43
C THR A 198 -7.79 3.13 9.41
N ARG A 199 -7.43 3.68 10.58
CA ARG A 199 -6.93 5.05 10.73
C ARG A 199 -5.41 5.12 10.94
N ASP A 200 -4.72 3.98 10.84
CA ASP A 200 -3.28 3.85 11.04
C ASP A 200 -2.49 4.77 10.09
N ALA A 201 -1.60 5.59 10.66
CA ALA A 201 -0.82 6.56 9.88
C ALA A 201 0.10 5.88 8.85
N ARG A 202 0.58 4.66 9.13
CA ARG A 202 1.42 3.85 8.23
C ARG A 202 0.71 3.52 6.91
N LEU A 203 -0.62 3.48 6.93
CA LEU A 203 -1.48 3.14 5.81
C LEU A 203 -2.25 4.35 5.24
N ALA A 204 -2.31 5.45 6.01
CA ALA A 204 -3.05 6.65 5.66
C ALA A 204 -2.22 7.72 4.91
N VAL A 205 -0.90 7.72 5.07
CA VAL A 205 -0.03 8.78 4.53
C VAL A 205 0.64 8.32 3.24
N ASN A 206 0.04 8.65 2.10
CA ASN A 206 0.67 8.50 0.78
C ASN A 206 1.42 9.80 0.39
N VAL A 207 2.65 9.69 -0.12
CA VAL A 207 3.43 10.84 -0.59
C VAL A 207 3.25 11.06 -2.08
N ASN A 208 2.37 12.02 -2.40
CA ASN A 208 2.09 12.44 -3.77
C ASN A 208 2.50 13.89 -4.04
N ARG A 209 2.60 14.71 -2.98
CA ARG A 209 2.92 16.14 -3.05
C ARG A 209 4.00 16.52 -2.03
N PRO A 210 4.70 17.65 -2.20
CA PRO A 210 5.70 18.11 -1.24
C PRO A 210 5.16 18.29 0.20
N GLY A 211 3.88 18.61 0.36
CA GLY A 211 3.22 18.68 1.67
C GLY A 211 3.16 17.33 2.37
N ASP A 212 2.82 16.26 1.64
CA ASP A 212 2.77 14.89 2.15
C ASP A 212 4.16 14.41 2.58
N ARG A 213 5.19 14.72 1.78
CA ARG A 213 6.58 14.41 2.12
C ARG A 213 6.97 15.04 3.45
N ARG A 214 6.74 16.34 3.62
CA ARG A 214 7.04 17.04 4.87
C ARG A 214 6.28 16.45 6.06
N LEU A 215 5.03 16.03 5.85
CA LEU A 215 4.25 15.34 6.88
C LEU A 215 4.91 14.02 7.28
N ALA A 216 5.21 13.16 6.31
CA ALA A 216 5.85 11.87 6.56
C ALA A 216 7.21 12.05 7.27
N GLU A 217 8.01 13.03 6.85
CA GLU A 217 9.30 13.35 7.48
C GLU A 217 9.16 13.78 8.94
N ARG A 218 8.16 14.62 9.28
CA ARG A 218 7.89 15.00 10.67
C ARG A 218 7.47 13.81 11.53
N ILE A 219 6.60 12.94 11.00
CA ILE A 219 6.18 11.71 11.70
C ILE A 219 7.39 10.80 11.95
N LEU A 220 8.24 10.57 10.94
CA LEU A 220 9.45 9.76 11.07
C LEU A 220 10.47 10.36 12.04
N ALA A 221 10.55 11.68 12.12
CA ALA A 221 11.42 12.39 13.06
C ALA A 221 10.88 12.38 14.51
N GLY A 222 9.65 11.90 14.74
CA GLY A 222 9.01 11.96 16.05
C GLY A 222 8.70 13.39 16.50
N ASP A 223 8.41 14.29 15.55
CA ASP A 223 8.06 15.67 15.85
C ASP A 223 6.82 15.71 16.76
N ARG A 224 6.86 16.56 17.80
CA ARG A 224 5.84 16.61 18.86
C ARG A 224 4.47 17.05 18.35
N ASP A 225 4.47 17.85 17.28
CA ASP A 225 3.25 18.38 16.66
C ASP A 225 2.74 17.48 15.51
N ALA A 226 3.43 16.37 15.22
CA ALA A 226 2.99 15.37 14.27
C ALA A 226 2.29 14.20 14.98
N SER A 227 1.44 13.46 14.25
CA SER A 227 0.90 12.20 14.75
C SER A 227 2.04 11.25 15.09
N ALA A 228 1.96 10.58 16.24
CA ALA A 228 2.88 9.50 16.57
C ALA A 228 2.82 8.41 15.50
N LEU A 229 3.98 7.83 15.17
CA LEU A 229 4.08 6.66 14.31
C LEU A 229 3.60 5.43 15.10
N PRO A 230 2.53 4.74 14.68
CA PRO A 230 2.08 3.52 15.34
C PRO A 230 3.16 2.43 15.31
N SER A 231 3.16 1.58 16.33
CA SER A 231 4.05 0.41 16.43
C SER A 231 3.23 -0.86 16.65
N GLY A 232 3.63 -1.98 16.05
CA GLY A 232 2.95 -3.27 16.22
C GLY A 232 1.79 -3.44 15.25
N GLY A 233 0.70 -4.08 15.71
CA GLY A 233 -0.47 -4.41 14.88
C GLY A 233 -1.22 -3.18 14.35
N VAL A 234 -2.26 -3.41 13.55
CA VAL A 234 -3.13 -2.37 12.97
C VAL A 234 -4.52 -2.48 13.59
N ASP A 235 -5.05 -1.34 14.06
CA ASP A 235 -6.42 -1.25 14.55
C ASP A 235 -7.40 -1.16 13.37
N TRP A 236 -8.28 -2.15 13.25
CA TRP A 236 -9.28 -2.24 12.18
C TRP A 236 -10.64 -1.71 12.66
N LEU A 237 -11.22 -0.77 11.90
CA LEU A 237 -12.51 -0.14 12.22
C LEU A 237 -13.69 -1.11 12.07
N ASP A 238 -13.57 -2.08 11.16
CA ASP A 238 -14.66 -2.99 10.79
C ASP A 238 -14.61 -4.32 11.57
N ALA A 239 -13.83 -4.39 12.66
CA ALA A 239 -13.69 -5.59 13.49
C ALA A 239 -14.97 -5.94 14.27
N GLY A 240 -16.02 -5.10 14.21
CA GLY A 240 -17.31 -5.32 14.86
C GLY A 240 -18.38 -6.01 14.00
N ASP A 241 -18.21 -6.14 12.69
CA ASP A 241 -19.29 -6.60 11.79
C ASP A 241 -19.21 -8.09 11.42
N ALA A 242 -18.39 -8.85 12.15
CA ALA A 242 -18.39 -10.31 12.09
C ALA A 242 -19.57 -10.88 12.90
N GLY A 243 -20.77 -10.85 12.30
CA GLY A 243 -21.83 -11.83 12.59
C GLY A 243 -23.04 -11.33 13.37
N THR A 244 -24.07 -10.91 12.65
CA THR A 244 -25.45 -11.28 12.99
C THR A 244 -26.03 -12.10 11.85
N GLY A 245 -25.59 -13.35 11.75
CA GLY A 245 -26.36 -14.38 11.05
C GLY A 245 -27.64 -14.61 11.87
N SER A 246 -28.77 -14.10 11.39
CA SER A 246 -30.08 -14.41 11.95
C SER A 246 -30.28 -15.93 12.00
N PRO A 247 -30.58 -16.54 13.16
CA PRO A 247 -31.09 -17.90 13.22
C PRO A 247 -32.61 -17.83 13.05
N GLY A 248 -33.14 -18.27 11.92
CA GLY A 248 -34.58 -18.45 11.77
C GLY A 248 -34.98 -18.71 10.30
N GLY A 249 -35.64 -19.80 9.92
CA GLY A 249 -36.38 -20.76 10.72
C GLY A 249 -36.28 -22.18 10.16
N GLY A 250 -36.37 -23.14 11.08
CA GLY A 250 -36.59 -24.54 10.76
C GLY A 250 -38.01 -24.78 10.21
N PRO A 251 -38.23 -25.94 9.58
CA PRO A 251 -39.48 -26.24 8.89
C PRO A 251 -40.60 -26.55 9.89
N SER A 252 -41.81 -26.11 9.56
CA SER A 252 -43.07 -26.60 10.09
C SER A 252 -44.03 -26.79 8.93
#